data_AF-I4CBP8-F1
#
_entry.id   AF-I4CBP8-F1
#
_cell.length_a   1.000
_cell.length_b   1.000
_cell.length_c   1.000
_cell.angle_alpha   90.00
_cell.angle_beta   90.00
_cell.angle_gamma   90.00
#
_symmetry.space_group_name_H-M   'P 1'
#
loop_
_entity.id
_entity.type
_entity.pdbx_description
1 polymer ?
#
loop_
_entity_poly.entity_id
_entity_poly.type
_entity_poly.pdbx_seq_one_letter_code
_entity_poly.pdbx_strand_id
1 'polypeptide(L)'
;MTPILVCRKSRRVDLRVNLNYYTKIRCFSCRKAHFLSPFRQLQIKGLSRLPVLLAQVLDEIPVGVMVLNADRKVILVNRGLEAVTGFPNPESYGIPCHYILRGNLCGHGCPIKDVAKTGEQFCSEANIVNRNRQKIPVRLTVSPLFDNDGNVIAFIESVEDLRSQESSLDDAVQSLLQGRLVGVSGEMQRIFKIIPVIAQTDSSVLITGETGTGKDVVAEAIHHASERAKGPFIKINCGALPEALLESELFGHQKGAFTGAIENKPGRFRLAHSGSVYLTEIGDLPLNLQVKLLSFLDDKVVYPLGSTKGHHVDVRVIAATHRNLEKMVRDGLFREDLLFRLNVIRLHLPPLSKRGDDLKMLLDHFVQTFNARFNKNISSFSDDARKILLTYRFPGNVRELRNIVEYSVNVCERNTIHAEHLPAYLREGPAMPPDAENHIENVSIPNTPALSDNRTDIKWSDAERNLLLDAMTKARGRKGEAARILGCCRSTLWRKLKRHGLVS
;
A
#
# COMPACT_ATOMS: atom_id res chain seq x y z
N MET A 1 0.34 -21.99 75.56
CA MET A 1 -1.08 -22.08 75.98
C MET A 1 -1.85 -22.81 74.89
N THR A 2 -2.59 -23.82 75.32
CA THR A 2 -3.41 -24.87 74.66
C THR A 2 -4.53 -24.37 73.72
N PRO A 3 -5.24 -25.24 72.93
CA PRO A 3 -5.06 -26.69 72.76
C PRO A 3 -5.12 -27.28 71.32
N ILE A 4 -4.69 -28.54 71.31
CA ILE A 4 -4.81 -29.62 70.32
C ILE A 4 -6.26 -30.11 70.20
N LEU A 5 -6.69 -30.55 69.01
CA LEU A 5 -7.70 -31.61 68.87
C LEU A 5 -7.37 -32.51 67.66
N VAL A 6 -6.97 -33.74 67.99
CA VAL A 6 -6.72 -34.88 67.11
C VAL A 6 -8.05 -35.62 66.89
N CYS A 7 -8.31 -36.14 65.69
CA CYS A 7 -9.06 -37.39 65.57
C CYS A 7 -8.61 -38.24 64.36
N ARG A 8 -8.12 -39.43 64.68
CA ARG A 8 -7.69 -40.54 63.79
C ARG A 8 -8.89 -41.43 63.41
N LYS A 9 -8.88 -41.96 62.18
CA LYS A 9 -9.23 -43.35 61.76
C LYS A 9 -9.16 -43.40 60.22
N SER A 10 -8.24 -44.12 59.56
CA SER A 10 -8.09 -45.59 59.42
C SER A 10 -9.37 -46.33 59.05
N ARG A 11 -9.53 -46.67 57.76
CA ARG A 11 -9.63 -48.06 57.25
C ARG A 11 -9.73 -48.09 55.72
N ARG A 12 -8.92 -48.97 55.10
CA ARG A 12 -9.07 -49.53 53.75
C ARG A 12 -10.43 -50.23 53.64
N VAL A 13 -11.11 -50.15 52.49
CA VAL A 13 -11.65 -51.32 51.74
C VAL A 13 -11.80 -50.94 50.26
N ASP A 14 -11.34 -51.87 49.42
CA ASP A 14 -11.38 -51.92 47.96
C ASP A 14 -12.80 -52.09 47.37
N LEU A 15 -12.96 -51.60 46.15
CA LEU A 15 -13.82 -52.09 45.05
C LEU A 15 -15.26 -52.58 45.38
N ARG A 16 -16.26 -51.84 44.91
CA ARG A 16 -17.12 -52.26 43.78
C ARG A 16 -18.14 -51.17 43.39
N VAL A 17 -18.33 -51.07 42.09
CA VAL A 17 -19.24 -50.18 41.37
C VAL A 17 -20.66 -50.31 41.90
N ASN A 18 -21.35 -49.17 42.12
CA ASN A 18 -22.80 -49.15 42.04
C ASN A 18 -23.30 -47.86 41.38
N LEU A 19 -24.14 -48.06 40.36
CA LEU A 19 -24.76 -47.04 39.53
C LEU A 19 -25.78 -46.19 40.32
N ASN A 20 -25.98 -44.97 39.82
CA ASN A 20 -27.16 -44.11 40.01
C ASN A 20 -27.49 -43.63 41.42
N TYR A 21 -27.07 -42.41 41.77
CA TYR A 21 -27.89 -41.52 42.61
C TYR A 21 -27.66 -40.04 42.26
N TYR A 22 -28.65 -39.43 41.61
CA TYR A 22 -28.78 -37.98 41.48
C TYR A 22 -29.10 -37.38 42.87
N THR A 23 -28.20 -36.59 43.44
CA THR A 23 -28.48 -35.82 44.66
C THR A 23 -28.82 -34.38 44.29
N LYS A 24 -30.11 -34.02 44.39
CA LYS A 24 -30.61 -32.64 44.33
C LYS A 24 -30.34 -31.97 45.68
N ILE A 25 -29.46 -30.97 45.71
CA ILE A 25 -29.39 -30.01 46.83
C ILE A 25 -30.08 -28.72 46.39
N ARG A 26 -31.22 -28.40 47.00
CA ARG A 26 -31.94 -27.13 46.80
C ARG A 26 -31.32 -26.06 47.70
N CYS A 27 -30.76 -25.00 47.12
CA CYS A 27 -30.42 -23.77 47.83
C CYS A 27 -31.56 -22.75 47.69
N PHE A 28 -32.07 -22.26 48.81
CA PHE A 28 -33.27 -21.41 48.92
C PHE A 28 -32.90 -19.92 48.87
N SER A 29 -32.25 -19.43 47.80
CA SER A 29 -32.08 -17.97 47.61
C SER A 29 -31.57 -17.51 46.23
N CYS A 30 -31.24 -18.40 45.29
CA CYS A 30 -30.78 -17.97 43.96
C CYS A 30 -31.31 -18.92 42.88
N ARG A 31 -32.18 -18.43 42.00
CA ARG A 31 -32.70 -19.18 40.85
C ARG A 31 -31.66 -19.20 39.70
N LYS A 32 -30.55 -19.91 39.89
CA LYS A 32 -29.73 -20.44 38.78
C LYS A 32 -29.14 -21.77 39.24
N ALA A 33 -29.66 -22.87 38.68
CA ALA A 33 -29.06 -24.18 38.85
C ALA A 33 -27.69 -24.18 38.15
N HIS A 34 -26.60 -24.12 38.91
CA HIS A 34 -25.28 -24.44 38.37
C HIS A 34 -25.23 -25.94 38.13
N PHE A 35 -25.35 -26.34 36.86
CA PHE A 35 -24.92 -27.66 36.42
C PHE A 35 -23.39 -27.72 36.60
N LEU A 36 -22.94 -28.35 37.69
CA LEU A 36 -21.55 -28.78 37.84
C LEU A 36 -21.29 -29.86 36.79
N SER A 37 -20.69 -29.47 35.68
CA SER A 37 -20.19 -30.37 34.64
C SER A 37 -18.98 -31.15 35.18
N PRO A 38 -18.74 -32.39 34.70
CA PRO A 38 -17.75 -33.31 35.25
C PRO A 38 -16.32 -32.97 34.80
N PHE A 39 -15.94 -31.69 34.77
CA PHE A 39 -14.55 -31.30 34.56
C PHE A 39 -13.76 -31.70 35.80
N ARG A 40 -13.00 -32.79 35.69
CA ARG A 40 -11.85 -32.99 36.58
C ARG A 40 -10.97 -31.75 36.43
N GLN A 41 -10.99 -30.90 37.44
CA GLN A 41 -10.17 -29.69 37.51
C GLN A 41 -8.70 -30.10 37.48
N LEU A 42 -8.07 -30.03 36.31
CA LEU A 42 -6.64 -30.29 36.15
C LEU A 42 -5.88 -29.25 36.97
N GLN A 43 -5.09 -29.73 37.93
CA GLN A 43 -4.37 -28.91 38.89
C GLN A 43 -2.87 -29.06 38.71
N ILE A 44 -2.18 -27.93 38.65
CA ILE A 44 -0.72 -27.85 38.78
C ILE A 44 -0.40 -27.81 40.28
N LYS A 45 0.38 -28.78 40.74
CA LYS A 45 0.92 -28.83 42.11
C LYS A 45 2.37 -28.34 42.10
N GLY A 46 2.83 -27.76 43.22
CA GLY A 46 4.22 -27.31 43.37
C GLY A 46 4.53 -25.92 42.83
N LEU A 47 3.61 -25.30 42.06
CA LEU A 47 3.76 -23.91 41.61
C LEU A 47 3.47 -22.87 42.70
N SER A 48 2.60 -23.20 43.66
CA SER A 48 2.28 -22.36 44.83
C SER A 48 1.95 -23.22 46.05
N ARG A 49 1.71 -22.60 47.22
CA ARG A 49 1.26 -23.30 48.45
C ARG A 49 -0.05 -24.07 48.26
N LEU A 50 -0.90 -23.61 47.34
CA LEU A 50 -2.14 -24.27 46.96
C LEU A 50 -2.08 -24.74 45.50
N PRO A 51 -2.74 -25.84 45.12
CA PRO A 51 -2.85 -26.24 43.73
C PRO A 51 -3.54 -25.16 42.89
N VAL A 52 -3.01 -24.88 41.69
CA VAL A 52 -3.56 -23.90 40.75
C VAL A 52 -4.23 -24.64 39.59
N LEU A 53 -5.35 -24.13 39.08
CA LEU A 53 -6.00 -24.74 37.91
C LEU A 53 -5.19 -24.47 36.64
N LEU A 54 -4.89 -25.53 35.89
CA LEU A 54 -4.16 -25.44 34.62
C LEU A 54 -4.86 -24.50 33.63
N ALA A 55 -6.20 -24.57 33.57
CA ALA A 55 -7.01 -23.70 32.72
C ALA A 55 -6.77 -22.21 33.01
N GLN A 56 -6.70 -21.84 34.30
CA GLN A 56 -6.48 -20.44 34.70
C GLN A 56 -5.12 -19.93 34.25
N VAL A 57 -4.07 -20.76 34.35
CA VAL A 57 -2.73 -20.36 33.91
C VAL A 57 -2.68 -20.17 32.40
N LEU A 58 -3.31 -21.07 31.65
CA LEU A 58 -3.29 -21.03 30.18
C LEU A 58 -4.21 -19.96 29.60
N ASP A 59 -5.31 -19.60 30.29
CA ASP A 59 -6.21 -18.53 29.87
C ASP A 59 -5.57 -17.14 29.89
N GLU A 60 -4.52 -16.94 30.71
CA GLU A 60 -3.76 -15.69 30.77
C GLU A 60 -2.70 -15.58 29.65
N ILE A 61 -2.53 -16.62 28.84
CA ILE A 61 -1.60 -16.59 27.69
C ILE A 61 -2.32 -15.97 26.49
N PRO A 62 -1.80 -14.88 25.89
CA PRO A 62 -2.42 -14.18 24.77
C PRO A 62 -2.21 -14.90 23.41
N VAL A 63 -2.21 -16.24 23.43
CA VAL A 63 -2.05 -17.13 22.27
C VAL A 63 -3.04 -18.28 22.44
N GLY A 64 -3.55 -18.84 21.34
CA GLY A 64 -4.37 -20.05 21.43
C GLY A 64 -3.55 -21.23 21.89
N VAL A 65 -3.96 -21.91 22.94
CA VAL A 65 -3.27 -23.08 23.50
C VAL A 65 -4.23 -24.25 23.60
N MET A 66 -3.78 -25.40 23.11
CA MET A 66 -4.43 -26.70 23.23
C MET A 66 -3.49 -27.68 23.91
N VAL A 67 -4.00 -28.44 24.87
CA VAL A 67 -3.30 -29.57 25.48
C VAL A 67 -3.91 -30.86 24.95
N LEU A 68 -3.07 -31.78 24.50
CA LEU A 68 -3.46 -33.04 23.88
C LEU A 68 -2.88 -34.23 24.66
N ASN A 69 -3.62 -35.33 24.72
CA ASN A 69 -3.09 -36.59 25.20
C ASN A 69 -2.23 -37.28 24.11
N ALA A 70 -1.58 -38.39 24.47
CA ALA A 70 -0.79 -39.21 23.52
C ALA A 70 -1.60 -39.67 22.28
N ASP A 71 -2.92 -39.84 22.40
CA ASP A 71 -3.82 -40.21 21.30
C ASP A 71 -4.27 -39.03 20.43
N ARG A 72 -3.76 -37.81 20.69
CA ARG A 72 -4.11 -36.55 19.99
C ARG A 72 -5.55 -36.08 20.23
N LYS A 73 -6.14 -36.49 21.35
CA LYS A 73 -7.42 -36.00 21.83
C LYS A 73 -7.21 -34.80 22.75
N VAL A 74 -8.08 -33.82 22.63
CA VAL A 74 -8.05 -32.60 23.43
C VAL A 74 -8.30 -32.92 24.90
N ILE A 75 -7.35 -32.52 25.74
CA ILE A 75 -7.48 -32.49 27.20
C ILE A 75 -8.03 -31.13 27.64
N LEU A 76 -7.56 -30.05 27.02
CA LEU A 76 -7.93 -28.69 27.38
C LEU A 76 -7.65 -27.73 26.22
N VAL A 77 -8.48 -26.71 26.07
CA VAL A 77 -8.19 -25.50 25.28
C VAL A 77 -8.36 -24.27 26.16
N ASN A 78 -7.54 -23.25 25.91
CA ASN A 78 -7.68 -21.96 26.59
C ASN A 78 -8.64 -21.03 25.84
N ARG A 79 -8.98 -19.90 26.47
CA ARG A 79 -9.80 -18.82 25.87
C ARG A 79 -9.22 -18.26 24.58
N GLY A 80 -7.89 -18.18 24.47
CA GLY A 80 -7.22 -17.74 23.25
C GLY A 80 -7.58 -18.62 22.05
N LEU A 81 -7.58 -19.95 22.23
CA LEU A 81 -7.89 -20.88 21.15
C LEU A 81 -9.38 -20.92 20.83
N GLU A 82 -10.23 -20.77 21.86
CA GLU A 82 -11.67 -20.62 21.67
C GLU A 82 -11.98 -19.39 20.81
N ALA A 83 -11.31 -18.26 21.05
CA ALA A 83 -11.50 -17.04 20.26
C ALA A 83 -11.10 -17.23 18.78
N VAL A 84 -10.04 -17.99 18.52
CA VAL A 84 -9.55 -18.25 17.16
C VAL A 84 -10.42 -19.29 16.43
N THR A 85 -10.79 -20.38 17.09
CA THR A 85 -11.43 -21.54 16.47
C THR A 85 -12.97 -21.53 16.59
N GLY A 86 -13.52 -20.84 17.58
CA GLY A 86 -14.95 -20.84 17.92
C GLY A 86 -15.43 -22.10 18.63
N PHE A 87 -14.51 -22.97 19.08
CA PHE A 87 -14.82 -24.19 19.84
C PHE A 87 -14.49 -23.99 21.32
N PRO A 88 -15.50 -23.99 22.21
CA PRO A 88 -15.25 -23.81 23.64
C PRO A 88 -14.68 -25.09 24.25
N ASN A 89 -14.00 -24.95 25.38
CA ASN A 89 -13.37 -26.07 26.07
C ASN A 89 -14.31 -27.26 26.39
N PRO A 90 -15.56 -27.03 26.85
CA PRO A 90 -16.51 -28.12 27.08
C PRO A 90 -16.87 -28.95 25.84
N GLU A 91 -16.90 -28.31 24.68
CA GLU A 91 -17.22 -28.99 23.42
C GLU A 91 -15.99 -29.65 22.81
N SER A 92 -14.79 -29.21 23.18
CA SER A 92 -13.54 -29.71 22.59
C SER A 92 -12.99 -30.94 23.31
N TYR A 93 -13.29 -31.11 24.60
CA TYR A 93 -12.75 -32.20 25.42
C TYR A 93 -12.98 -33.60 24.82
N GLY A 94 -11.92 -34.39 24.73
CA GLY A 94 -11.94 -35.76 24.21
C GLY A 94 -12.05 -35.86 22.67
N ILE A 95 -12.23 -34.74 21.97
CA ILE A 95 -12.29 -34.70 20.52
C ILE A 95 -10.85 -34.74 19.94
N PRO A 96 -10.61 -35.47 18.83
CA PRO A 96 -9.34 -35.39 18.13
C PRO A 96 -9.04 -33.96 17.62
N CYS A 97 -7.80 -33.49 17.81
CA CYS A 97 -7.39 -32.10 17.50
C CYS A 97 -7.74 -31.64 16.07
N HIS A 98 -7.69 -32.54 15.08
CA HIS A 98 -7.98 -32.23 13.68
C HIS A 98 -9.42 -31.80 13.41
N TYR A 99 -10.39 -32.16 14.27
CA TYR A 99 -11.77 -31.67 14.16
C TYR A 99 -11.94 -30.23 14.69
N ILE A 100 -11.02 -29.79 15.56
CA ILE A 100 -10.98 -28.45 16.14
C ILE A 100 -10.21 -27.50 15.24
N LEU A 101 -8.97 -27.84 14.88
CA LEU A 101 -8.11 -26.99 14.05
C LEU A 101 -8.46 -27.06 12.56
N ARG A 102 -8.86 -28.23 12.05
CA ARG A 102 -9.20 -28.42 10.62
C ARG A 102 -8.10 -27.86 9.70
N GLY A 103 -6.85 -28.07 10.10
CA GLY A 103 -5.69 -27.47 9.47
C GLY A 103 -5.31 -28.18 8.16
N ASN A 104 -4.72 -27.44 7.22
CA ASN A 104 -4.16 -28.03 5.99
C ASN A 104 -2.99 -29.00 6.24
N LEU A 105 -2.37 -28.95 7.42
CA LEU A 105 -1.37 -29.93 7.87
C LEU A 105 -2.01 -31.25 8.35
N CYS A 106 -3.31 -31.25 8.66
CA CYS A 106 -4.04 -32.44 9.08
C CYS A 106 -4.43 -33.29 7.86
N GLY A 107 -3.51 -34.13 7.37
CA GLY A 107 -3.81 -35.09 6.29
C GLY A 107 -2.59 -35.60 5.50
N HIS A 108 -1.56 -34.77 5.34
CA HIS A 108 -0.35 -35.09 4.55
C HIS A 108 0.89 -35.42 5.40
N GLY A 109 0.74 -35.50 6.72
CA GLY A 109 1.82 -35.69 7.69
C GLY A 109 1.48 -34.92 8.95
N CYS A 110 1.05 -35.62 10.00
CA CYS A 110 0.55 -34.96 11.21
C CYS A 110 1.75 -34.52 12.07
N PRO A 111 1.92 -33.21 12.36
CA PRO A 111 3.07 -32.72 13.12
C PRO A 111 3.26 -33.42 14.46
N ILE A 112 2.17 -33.72 15.17
CA ILE A 112 2.22 -34.43 16.46
C ILE A 112 2.82 -35.83 16.31
N LYS A 113 2.60 -36.53 15.19
CA LYS A 113 3.21 -37.84 14.96
C LYS A 113 4.73 -37.75 14.79
N ASP A 114 5.20 -36.66 14.20
CA ASP A 114 6.63 -36.45 13.97
C ASP A 114 7.31 -36.02 15.28
N VAL A 115 6.68 -35.11 16.03
CA VAL A 115 7.10 -34.72 17.38
C VAL A 115 7.09 -35.91 18.35
N ALA A 116 6.10 -36.79 18.27
CA ALA A 116 6.03 -38.01 19.10
C ALA A 116 7.20 -38.98 18.87
N LYS A 117 7.77 -38.99 17.66
CA LYS A 117 8.90 -39.87 17.30
C LYS A 117 10.25 -39.23 17.61
N THR A 118 10.37 -37.94 17.34
CA THR A 118 11.65 -37.20 17.45
C THR A 118 11.88 -36.65 18.85
N GLY A 119 10.81 -36.33 19.59
CA GLY A 119 10.88 -35.57 20.83
C GLY A 119 11.23 -34.09 20.62
N GLU A 120 11.38 -33.64 19.36
CA GLU A 120 11.74 -32.26 19.02
C GLU A 120 10.49 -31.42 18.74
N GLN A 121 10.56 -30.13 19.05
CA GLN A 121 9.48 -29.19 18.78
C GLN A 121 9.28 -29.01 17.28
N PHE A 122 8.02 -28.90 16.85
CA PHE A 122 7.65 -28.53 15.48
C PHE A 122 7.07 -27.12 15.45
N CYS A 123 7.44 -26.31 14.46
CA CYS A 123 6.85 -25.01 14.20
C CYS A 123 6.69 -24.80 12.69
N SER A 124 5.49 -24.44 12.25
CA SER A 124 5.22 -24.10 10.85
C SER A 124 4.04 -23.16 10.72
N GLU A 125 4.04 -22.35 9.67
CA GLU A 125 2.86 -21.61 9.24
C GLU A 125 1.87 -22.55 8.54
N ALA A 126 0.58 -22.35 8.80
CA ALA A 126 -0.50 -23.20 8.37
C ALA A 126 -1.81 -22.41 8.21
N ASN A 127 -2.83 -23.06 7.67
CA ASN A 127 -4.18 -22.51 7.64
C ASN A 127 -5.12 -23.43 8.39
N ILE A 128 -5.92 -22.85 9.29
CA ILE A 128 -7.01 -23.53 10.00
C ILE A 128 -8.36 -23.04 9.49
N VAL A 129 -9.42 -23.80 9.79
CA VAL A 129 -10.80 -23.41 9.48
C VAL A 129 -11.61 -23.38 10.76
N ASN A 130 -12.09 -22.20 11.15
CA ASN A 130 -12.87 -22.04 12.37
C ASN A 130 -14.30 -22.58 12.23
N ARG A 131 -15.06 -22.56 13.33
CA ARG A 131 -16.46 -23.01 13.38
C ARG A 131 -17.37 -22.29 12.38
N ASN A 132 -17.08 -21.03 12.07
CA ASN A 132 -17.80 -20.19 11.11
C ASN A 132 -17.34 -20.41 9.66
N ARG A 133 -16.55 -21.45 9.38
CA ARG A 133 -15.99 -21.78 8.06
C ARG A 133 -15.07 -20.70 7.48
N GLN A 134 -14.50 -19.86 8.33
CA GLN A 134 -13.50 -18.88 7.93
C GLN A 134 -12.12 -19.54 7.95
N LYS A 135 -11.35 -19.34 6.88
CA LYS A 135 -9.95 -19.75 6.80
C LYS A 135 -9.10 -18.72 7.54
N ILE A 136 -8.28 -19.18 8.49
CA ILE A 136 -7.43 -18.31 9.31
C ILE A 136 -5.97 -18.74 9.12
N PRO A 137 -5.08 -17.83 8.66
CA PRO A 137 -3.64 -18.09 8.66
C PRO A 137 -3.12 -18.07 10.10
N VAL A 138 -2.35 -19.11 10.46
CA VAL A 138 -1.82 -19.28 11.81
C VAL A 138 -0.38 -19.75 11.79
N ARG A 139 0.36 -19.44 12.84
CA ARG A 139 1.60 -20.17 13.19
C ARG A 139 1.25 -21.25 14.20
N LEU A 140 1.52 -22.51 13.83
CA LEU A 140 1.29 -23.68 14.67
C LEU A 140 2.62 -24.15 15.25
N THR A 141 2.66 -24.29 16.57
CA THR A 141 3.81 -24.81 17.31
C THR A 141 3.38 -25.98 18.17
N VAL A 142 3.99 -27.16 17.98
CA VAL A 142 3.71 -28.38 18.75
C VAL A 142 4.93 -28.73 19.60
N SER A 143 4.74 -28.77 20.92
CA SER A 143 5.76 -29.10 21.90
C SER A 143 5.40 -30.39 22.66
N PRO A 144 6.31 -31.37 22.79
CA PRO A 144 6.08 -32.55 23.62
C PRO A 144 6.17 -32.23 25.11
N LEU A 145 5.39 -32.94 25.92
CA LEU A 145 5.50 -32.96 27.38
C LEU A 145 6.06 -34.31 27.82
N PHE A 146 7.04 -34.28 28.72
CA PHE A 146 7.74 -35.46 29.19
C PHE A 146 7.36 -35.82 30.62
N ASP A 147 7.42 -37.11 30.96
CA ASP A 147 7.50 -37.56 32.35
C ASP A 147 8.92 -37.41 32.92
N ASN A 148 9.11 -37.79 34.17
CA ASN A 148 10.42 -37.75 34.84
C ASN A 148 11.44 -38.73 34.24
N ASP A 149 10.97 -39.72 33.48
CA ASP A 149 11.80 -40.74 32.83
C ASP A 149 12.13 -40.37 31.38
N GLY A 150 11.69 -39.19 30.90
CA GLY A 150 11.95 -38.68 29.56
C GLY A 150 11.02 -39.20 28.46
N ASN A 151 9.91 -39.87 28.81
CA ASN A 151 8.93 -40.35 27.84
C ASN A 151 7.91 -39.27 27.52
N VAL A 152 7.52 -39.15 26.24
CA VAL A 152 6.47 -38.21 25.82
C VAL A 152 5.10 -38.70 26.30
N ILE A 153 4.44 -37.92 27.17
CA ILE A 153 3.14 -38.25 27.77
C ILE A 153 1.97 -37.44 27.21
N ALA A 154 2.24 -36.26 26.65
CA ALA A 154 1.25 -35.32 26.15
C ALA A 154 1.89 -34.31 25.19
N PHE A 155 1.07 -33.46 24.58
CA PHE A 155 1.54 -32.38 23.71
C PHE A 155 0.85 -31.07 24.07
N ILE A 156 1.56 -29.96 23.93
CA ILE A 156 1.00 -28.62 23.91
C ILE A 156 1.10 -28.12 22.47
N GLU A 157 -0.03 -27.69 21.92
CA GLU A 157 -0.12 -27.08 20.60
C GLU A 157 -0.55 -25.62 20.76
N SER A 158 0.32 -24.70 20.36
CA SER A 158 0.08 -23.27 20.36
C SER A 158 -0.29 -22.81 18.95
N VAL A 159 -1.29 -21.93 18.87
CA VAL A 159 -1.90 -21.40 17.65
C VAL A 159 -1.91 -19.89 17.74
N GLU A 160 -1.01 -19.26 16.98
CA GLU A 160 -0.92 -17.80 16.87
C GLU A 160 -1.70 -17.32 15.64
N ASP A 161 -2.66 -16.40 15.83
CA ASP A 161 -3.47 -15.83 14.74
C ASP A 161 -2.71 -14.71 14.00
N LEU A 162 -2.31 -15.00 12.77
CA LEU A 162 -1.53 -14.08 11.95
C LEU A 162 -2.36 -12.93 11.35
N ARG A 163 -3.71 -13.01 11.40
CA ARG A 163 -4.58 -11.92 10.92
C ARG A 163 -4.31 -10.62 11.67
N SER A 164 -3.99 -10.72 12.96
CA SER A 164 -3.73 -9.57 13.84
C SER A 164 -2.48 -8.77 13.46
N GLN A 165 -1.48 -9.39 12.83
CA GLN A 165 -0.26 -8.72 12.35
C GLN A 165 -0.44 -8.09 10.95
N GLU A 166 -1.37 -8.62 10.13
CA GLU A 166 -1.67 -8.07 8.81
C GLU A 166 -2.72 -6.94 8.89
N SER A 167 -3.78 -7.08 9.68
CA SER A 167 -4.90 -6.13 9.69
C SER A 167 -4.67 -4.88 10.55
N SER A 168 -3.94 -4.97 11.66
CA SER A 168 -3.75 -3.84 12.57
C SER A 168 -2.81 -2.76 12.02
N LEU A 169 -1.79 -3.19 11.26
CA LEU A 169 -0.89 -2.27 10.57
C LEU A 169 -1.60 -1.64 9.38
N ASP A 170 -2.36 -2.42 8.61
CA ASP A 170 -3.07 -1.91 7.43
C ASP A 170 -4.19 -0.94 7.80
N ASP A 171 -5.00 -1.17 8.84
CA ASP A 171 -6.07 -0.25 9.24
C ASP A 171 -5.52 1.06 9.87
N ALA A 172 -4.47 0.96 10.69
CA ALA A 172 -3.82 2.14 11.28
C ALA A 172 -3.11 2.98 10.20
N VAL A 173 -2.44 2.32 9.25
CA VAL A 173 -1.82 2.96 8.09
C VAL A 173 -2.90 3.55 7.18
N GLN A 174 -3.96 2.83 6.83
CA GLN A 174 -5.06 3.35 5.99
C GLN A 174 -5.78 4.56 6.61
N SER A 175 -5.95 4.56 7.94
CA SER A 175 -6.47 5.72 8.70
C SER A 175 -5.51 6.92 8.63
N LEU A 176 -4.21 6.69 8.83
CA LEU A 176 -3.16 7.73 8.70
C LEU A 176 -3.03 8.27 7.27
N LEU A 177 -3.24 7.43 6.26
CA LEU A 177 -3.19 7.78 4.84
C LEU A 177 -4.53 8.35 4.32
N GLN A 178 -5.55 8.50 5.19
CA GLN A 178 -6.88 9.07 4.91
C GLN A 178 -7.58 8.48 3.66
N GLY A 179 -7.32 7.21 3.32
CA GLY A 179 -7.85 6.59 2.11
C GLY A 179 -7.39 7.25 0.78
N ARG A 180 -6.38 8.14 0.81
CA ARG A 180 -5.85 8.80 -0.40
C ARG A 180 -4.85 7.93 -1.16
N LEU A 181 -4.21 6.99 -0.47
CA LEU A 181 -3.29 6.02 -1.06
C LEU A 181 -3.97 4.65 -1.12
N VAL A 182 -4.15 4.17 -2.34
CA VAL A 182 -4.90 2.95 -2.65
C VAL A 182 -3.94 2.01 -3.39
N GLY A 183 -3.76 0.79 -2.85
CA GLY A 183 -2.91 -0.24 -3.45
C GLY A 183 -2.89 -1.53 -2.64
N VAL A 184 -2.85 -2.66 -3.32
CA VAL A 184 -2.78 -4.03 -2.78
C VAL A 184 -1.51 -4.77 -3.20
N SER A 185 -0.76 -4.22 -4.17
CA SER A 185 0.49 -4.79 -4.65
C SER A 185 1.54 -4.84 -3.54
N GLY A 186 2.31 -5.93 -3.51
CA GLY A 186 3.34 -6.13 -2.48
C GLY A 186 4.37 -5.00 -2.41
N GLU A 187 4.69 -4.37 -3.55
CA GLU A 187 5.58 -3.21 -3.59
C GLU A 187 4.96 -1.98 -2.93
N MET A 188 3.70 -1.65 -3.22
CA MET A 188 3.00 -0.55 -2.57
C MET A 188 2.77 -0.79 -1.08
N GLN A 189 2.46 -2.03 -0.70
CA GLN A 189 2.30 -2.41 0.70
C GLN A 189 3.60 -2.21 1.51
N ARG A 190 4.77 -2.53 0.94
CA ARG A 190 6.06 -2.21 1.57
C ARG A 190 6.24 -0.69 1.74
N ILE A 191 5.86 0.10 0.73
CA ILE A 191 5.91 1.57 0.80
C ILE A 191 4.96 2.08 1.91
N PHE A 192 3.75 1.55 2.01
CA PHE A 192 2.79 1.96 3.03
C PHE A 192 3.29 1.64 4.45
N LYS A 193 3.92 0.48 4.64
CA LYS A 193 4.49 0.08 5.94
C LYS A 193 5.68 0.93 6.38
N ILE A 194 6.48 1.44 5.44
CA ILE A 194 7.66 2.27 5.78
C ILE A 194 7.31 3.76 5.98
N ILE A 195 6.20 4.26 5.42
CA ILE A 195 5.79 5.68 5.57
C ILE A 195 5.72 6.11 7.05
N PRO A 196 5.03 5.40 7.96
CA PRO A 196 4.98 5.80 9.37
C PRO A 196 6.35 5.86 10.04
N VAL A 197 7.24 4.92 9.70
CA VAL A 197 8.61 4.86 10.25
C VAL A 197 9.42 6.08 9.78
N ILE A 198 9.34 6.42 8.49
CA ILE A 198 10.02 7.59 7.91
C ILE A 198 9.45 8.88 8.50
N ALA A 199 8.14 8.91 8.74
CA ALA A 199 7.45 10.09 9.23
C ALA A 199 7.90 10.50 10.64
N GLN A 200 8.35 9.55 11.48
CA GLN A 200 8.91 9.80 12.83
C GLN A 200 10.28 10.49 12.82
N THR A 201 10.93 10.62 11.67
CA THR A 201 12.24 11.28 11.56
C THR A 201 12.12 12.60 10.79
N ASP A 202 12.98 13.56 11.10
CA ASP A 202 13.09 14.83 10.37
C ASP A 202 14.04 14.77 9.16
N SER A 203 14.50 13.56 8.78
CA SER A 203 15.40 13.36 7.65
C SER A 203 14.77 13.78 6.32
N SER A 204 15.61 14.28 5.41
CA SER A 204 15.22 14.55 4.03
C SER A 204 14.75 13.27 3.33
N VAL A 205 13.65 13.36 2.59
CA VAL A 205 13.11 12.23 1.83
C VAL A 205 13.12 12.53 0.34
N LEU A 206 13.73 11.65 -0.46
CA LEU A 206 13.73 11.70 -1.91
C LEU A 206 12.76 10.64 -2.47
N ILE A 207 11.70 11.11 -3.13
CA ILE A 207 10.69 10.27 -3.78
C ILE A 207 10.96 10.22 -5.29
N THR A 208 11.30 9.04 -5.79
CA THR A 208 11.60 8.79 -7.21
C THR A 208 10.48 7.99 -7.85
N GLY A 209 10.32 8.12 -9.17
CA GLY A 209 9.37 7.34 -9.95
C GLY A 209 8.79 8.14 -11.10
N GLU A 210 8.15 7.47 -12.04
CA GLU A 210 7.60 8.09 -13.24
C GLU A 210 6.54 9.16 -12.94
N THR A 211 6.25 10.01 -13.91
CA THR A 211 5.19 11.01 -13.81
C THR A 211 3.83 10.31 -13.66
N GLY A 212 3.03 10.81 -12.71
CA GLY A 212 1.68 10.28 -12.48
C GLY A 212 1.59 9.02 -11.61
N THR A 213 2.68 8.56 -10.97
CA THR A 213 2.65 7.38 -10.07
C THR A 213 2.04 7.63 -8.69
N GLY A 214 1.87 8.90 -8.29
CA GLY A 214 1.32 9.28 -6.98
C GLY A 214 2.32 9.86 -5.98
N LYS A 215 3.50 10.31 -6.44
CA LYS A 215 4.56 10.91 -5.58
C LYS A 215 4.04 12.02 -4.65
N ASP A 216 3.14 12.86 -5.16
CA ASP A 216 2.52 13.95 -4.40
C ASP A 216 1.72 13.45 -3.19
N VAL A 217 0.96 12.37 -3.39
CA VAL A 217 0.13 11.78 -2.33
C VAL A 217 1.02 11.10 -1.28
N VAL A 218 2.13 10.48 -1.69
CA VAL A 218 3.11 9.92 -0.76
C VAL A 218 3.79 11.01 0.06
N ALA A 219 4.13 12.16 -0.54
CA ALA A 219 4.69 13.29 0.20
C ALA A 219 3.72 13.85 1.25
N GLU A 220 2.44 14.02 0.87
CA GLU A 220 1.38 14.43 1.80
C GLU A 220 1.21 13.43 2.94
N ALA A 221 1.22 12.14 2.63
CA ALA A 221 1.11 11.07 3.62
C ALA A 221 2.26 11.10 4.64
N ILE A 222 3.50 11.27 4.19
CA ILE A 222 4.67 11.39 5.07
C ILE A 222 4.51 12.59 6.01
N HIS A 223 4.05 13.73 5.49
CA HIS A 223 3.81 14.91 6.31
C HIS A 223 2.70 14.67 7.35
N HIS A 224 1.55 14.14 6.94
CA HIS A 224 0.43 13.88 7.83
C HIS A 224 0.70 12.82 8.90
N ALA A 225 1.60 11.86 8.63
CA ALA A 225 2.03 10.87 9.59
C ALA A 225 3.16 11.35 10.52
N SER A 226 3.69 12.57 10.32
CA SER A 226 4.84 13.10 11.08
C SER A 226 4.40 13.94 12.28
N GLU A 227 5.33 14.24 13.19
CA GLU A 227 5.12 15.18 14.29
C GLU A 227 4.76 16.60 13.79
N ARG A 228 5.12 16.91 12.54
CA ARG A 228 4.87 18.21 11.88
C ARG A 228 3.51 18.28 11.18
N ALA A 229 2.63 17.29 11.34
CA ALA A 229 1.33 17.22 10.66
C ALA A 229 0.38 18.40 10.95
N LYS A 230 0.58 19.11 12.06
CA LYS A 230 -0.15 20.34 12.41
C LYS A 230 0.44 21.60 11.77
N GLY A 231 1.68 21.52 11.30
CA GLY A 231 2.38 22.61 10.63
C GLY A 231 2.00 22.74 9.16
N PRO A 232 2.50 23.78 8.47
CA PRO A 232 2.22 23.99 7.06
C PRO A 232 2.89 22.93 6.17
N PHE A 233 2.15 22.44 5.16
CA PHE A 233 2.69 21.64 4.06
C PHE A 233 2.75 22.50 2.79
N ILE A 234 3.94 23.01 2.44
CA ILE A 234 4.12 23.92 1.33
C ILE A 234 4.70 23.19 0.12
N LYS A 235 3.90 23.06 -0.93
CA LYS A 235 4.32 22.47 -2.21
C LYS A 235 4.91 23.52 -3.15
N ILE A 236 6.03 23.17 -3.79
CA ILE A 236 6.75 24.04 -4.73
C ILE A 236 7.15 23.20 -5.95
N ASN A 237 6.81 23.68 -7.14
CA ASN A 237 7.20 23.02 -8.39
C ASN A 237 8.43 23.70 -8.99
N CYS A 238 9.57 23.00 -8.99
CA CYS A 238 10.85 23.50 -9.48
C CYS A 238 10.90 23.64 -11.02
N GLY A 239 10.01 22.97 -11.77
CA GLY A 239 9.97 23.05 -13.24
C GLY A 239 8.92 24.03 -13.81
N ALA A 240 8.08 24.65 -12.96
CA ALA A 240 6.93 25.43 -13.44
C ALA A 240 7.22 26.93 -13.67
N LEU A 241 8.30 27.47 -13.09
CA LEU A 241 8.58 28.90 -13.08
C LEU A 241 9.94 29.22 -13.71
N PRO A 242 10.08 30.38 -14.36
CA PRO A 242 11.38 30.93 -14.72
C PRO A 242 12.27 31.07 -13.48
N GLU A 243 13.59 30.91 -13.68
CA GLU A 243 14.59 30.85 -12.62
C GLU A 243 14.49 31.99 -11.59
N ALA A 244 14.44 33.26 -12.05
CA ALA A 244 14.36 34.41 -11.15
C ALA A 244 13.06 34.44 -10.32
N LEU A 245 11.94 33.97 -10.88
CA LEU A 245 10.68 33.87 -10.14
C LEU A 245 10.70 32.69 -9.18
N LEU A 246 11.31 31.57 -9.57
CA LEU A 246 11.47 30.40 -8.71
C LEU A 246 12.33 30.73 -7.48
N GLU A 247 13.43 31.46 -7.68
CA GLU A 247 14.29 31.94 -6.61
C GLU A 247 13.52 32.82 -5.61
N SER A 248 12.75 33.77 -6.15
CA SER A 248 11.91 34.68 -5.38
C SER A 248 10.80 33.96 -4.61
N GLU A 249 10.19 32.93 -5.20
CA GLU A 249 9.22 32.08 -4.51
C GLU A 249 9.89 31.27 -3.39
N LEU A 250 11.01 30.59 -3.66
CA LEU A 250 11.69 29.74 -2.67
C LEU A 250 12.17 30.54 -1.46
N PHE A 251 12.96 31.58 -1.69
CA PHE A 251 13.72 32.28 -0.65
C PHE A 251 13.12 33.64 -0.25
N GLY A 252 12.21 34.19 -1.06
CA GLY A 252 11.60 35.50 -0.84
C GLY A 252 12.46 36.63 -1.39
N HIS A 253 11.94 37.85 -1.30
CA HIS A 253 12.65 39.06 -1.73
C HIS A 253 12.32 40.27 -0.86
N GLN A 254 13.26 41.22 -0.82
CA GLN A 254 13.01 42.57 -0.36
C GLN A 254 12.56 43.48 -1.51
N LYS A 255 11.83 44.53 -1.15
CA LYS A 255 11.44 45.61 -2.06
C LYS A 255 12.69 46.16 -2.74
N GLY A 256 12.64 46.27 -4.06
CA GLY A 256 13.74 46.76 -4.88
C GLY A 256 14.81 45.73 -5.24
N ALA A 257 14.65 44.45 -4.88
CA ALA A 257 15.63 43.40 -5.23
C ALA A 257 15.74 43.13 -6.75
N PHE A 258 14.67 43.34 -7.51
CA PHE A 258 14.64 43.24 -8.97
C PHE A 258 13.50 44.09 -9.54
N THR A 259 13.47 44.27 -10.88
CA THR A 259 12.39 44.99 -11.58
C THR A 259 11.04 44.29 -11.37
N GLY A 260 10.14 44.91 -10.60
CA GLY A 260 8.85 44.33 -10.22
C GLY A 260 8.72 43.95 -8.74
N ALA A 261 9.80 44.04 -7.95
CA ALA A 261 9.77 43.87 -6.49
C ALA A 261 9.22 45.11 -5.78
N ILE A 262 7.90 45.34 -5.90
CA ILE A 262 7.22 46.53 -5.34
C ILE A 262 7.10 46.44 -3.81
N GLU A 263 7.01 45.22 -3.27
CA GLU A 263 6.80 44.93 -1.85
C GLU A 263 7.76 43.85 -1.37
N ASN A 264 7.89 43.71 -0.04
CA ASN A 264 8.63 42.59 0.55
C ASN A 264 7.75 41.33 0.48
N LYS A 265 8.31 40.20 0.03
CA LYS A 265 7.59 38.93 -0.02
C LYS A 265 8.36 37.83 0.74
N PRO A 266 7.77 37.18 1.74
CA PRO A 266 8.40 36.03 2.39
C PRO A 266 8.46 34.83 1.43
N GLY A 267 9.60 34.13 1.43
CA GLY A 267 9.78 32.91 0.64
C GLY A 267 8.99 31.73 1.20
N ARG A 268 8.75 30.72 0.36
CA ARG A 268 8.05 29.49 0.71
C ARG A 268 8.72 28.73 1.84
N PHE A 269 10.05 28.72 1.93
CA PHE A 269 10.73 28.11 3.07
C PHE A 269 10.30 28.76 4.39
N ARG A 270 10.30 30.10 4.45
CA ARG A 270 9.88 30.84 5.64
C ARG A 270 8.40 30.61 5.97
N LEU A 271 7.54 30.49 4.96
CA LEU A 271 6.12 30.16 5.14
C LEU A 271 5.90 28.72 5.64
N ALA A 272 6.86 27.83 5.43
CA ALA A 272 6.80 26.44 5.83
C ALA A 272 7.43 26.16 7.21
N HIS A 273 7.74 27.21 7.97
CA HIS A 273 8.36 27.07 9.29
C HIS A 273 7.54 26.16 10.22
N SER A 274 8.21 25.29 10.96
CA SER A 274 7.62 24.24 11.81
C SER A 274 6.76 23.23 11.04
N GLY A 275 6.92 23.17 9.72
CA GLY A 275 6.18 22.29 8.81
C GLY A 275 7.11 21.55 7.87
N SER A 276 6.62 21.31 6.65
CA SER A 276 7.36 20.61 5.60
C SER A 276 7.26 21.34 4.25
N VAL A 277 8.37 21.34 3.50
CA VAL A 277 8.39 21.77 2.10
C VAL A 277 8.48 20.54 1.21
N TYR A 278 7.59 20.49 0.22
CA TYR A 278 7.59 19.48 -0.82
C TYR A 278 8.06 20.09 -2.16
N LEU A 279 9.28 19.74 -2.56
CA LEU A 279 9.92 20.17 -3.81
C LEU A 279 9.61 19.16 -4.92
N THR A 280 8.68 19.48 -5.81
CA THR A 280 8.34 18.63 -6.96
C THR A 280 9.23 18.93 -8.14
N GLU A 281 9.63 17.88 -8.85
CA GLU A 281 10.54 17.95 -9.99
C GLU A 281 11.89 18.59 -9.62
N ILE A 282 12.50 18.13 -8.52
CA ILE A 282 13.78 18.68 -8.05
C ILE A 282 14.91 18.58 -9.09
N GLY A 283 14.82 17.61 -10.02
CA GLY A 283 15.73 17.48 -11.16
C GLY A 283 15.58 18.58 -12.23
N ASP A 284 14.59 19.47 -12.11
CA ASP A 284 14.44 20.66 -12.96
C ASP A 284 15.01 21.92 -12.31
N LEU A 285 15.57 21.82 -11.09
CA LEU A 285 16.12 22.96 -10.37
C LEU A 285 17.43 23.46 -11.04
N PRO A 286 17.52 24.75 -11.43
CA PRO A 286 18.74 25.33 -11.99
C PRO A 286 19.95 25.23 -11.05
N LEU A 287 21.16 25.06 -11.62
CA LEU A 287 22.41 24.82 -10.86
C LEU A 287 22.71 25.88 -9.80
N ASN A 288 22.43 27.16 -10.08
CA ASN A 288 22.63 28.24 -9.12
C ASN A 288 21.69 28.12 -7.90
N LEU A 289 20.45 27.70 -8.12
CA LEU A 289 19.48 27.47 -7.05
C LEU A 289 19.77 26.18 -6.28
N GLN A 290 20.42 25.19 -6.91
CA GLN A 290 20.93 24.01 -6.21
C GLN A 290 21.96 24.40 -5.13
N VAL A 291 22.86 25.35 -5.42
CA VAL A 291 23.83 25.87 -4.43
C VAL A 291 23.11 26.52 -3.25
N LYS A 292 22.12 27.37 -3.51
CA LYS A 292 21.34 28.02 -2.44
C LYS A 292 20.53 27.03 -1.61
N LEU A 293 19.96 26.02 -2.25
CA LEU A 293 19.23 24.95 -1.57
C LEU A 293 20.16 24.14 -0.67
N LEU A 294 21.37 23.82 -1.14
CA LEU A 294 22.38 23.14 -0.34
C LEU A 294 22.75 23.96 0.92
N SER A 295 23.06 25.25 0.75
CA SER A 295 23.34 26.15 1.90
C SER A 295 22.18 26.19 2.89
N PHE A 296 20.92 26.21 2.41
CA PHE A 296 19.76 26.12 3.29
C PHE A 296 19.68 24.78 4.02
N LEU A 297 19.96 23.65 3.35
CA LEU A 297 19.90 22.33 3.96
C LEU A 297 20.92 22.17 5.10
N ASP A 298 22.10 22.78 4.94
CA ASP A 298 23.19 22.77 5.91
C ASP A 298 22.95 23.76 7.07
N ASP A 299 22.70 25.04 6.77
CA ASP A 299 22.68 26.10 7.79
C ASP A 299 21.29 26.34 8.39
N LYS A 300 20.24 25.86 7.73
CA LYS A 300 18.83 26.18 8.05
C LYS A 300 18.53 27.68 8.07
N VAL A 301 19.27 28.46 7.27
CA VAL A 301 19.08 29.91 7.10
C VAL A 301 18.63 30.23 5.68
N VAL A 302 17.62 31.09 5.57
CA VAL A 302 17.12 31.62 4.30
C VAL A 302 17.50 33.09 4.17
N TYR A 303 18.09 33.45 3.03
CA TYR A 303 18.43 34.83 2.67
C TYR A 303 17.50 35.30 1.54
N PRO A 304 16.57 36.24 1.82
CA PRO A 304 15.75 36.84 0.77
C PRO A 304 16.63 37.56 -0.27
N LEU A 305 16.19 37.57 -1.51
CA LEU A 305 16.82 38.36 -2.57
C LEU A 305 16.93 39.83 -2.16
N GLY A 306 18.11 40.41 -2.35
CA GLY A 306 18.42 41.79 -1.97
C GLY A 306 18.65 42.02 -0.46
N SER A 307 18.56 40.97 0.37
CA SER A 307 18.77 41.05 1.83
C SER A 307 20.11 40.43 2.23
N THR A 308 20.86 41.11 3.11
CA THR A 308 21.99 40.51 3.85
C THR A 308 21.54 39.85 5.16
N LYS A 309 20.31 40.11 5.60
CA LYS A 309 19.74 39.53 6.81
C LYS A 309 19.19 38.14 6.50
N GLY A 310 19.80 37.13 7.13
CA GLY A 310 19.32 35.74 7.12
C GLY A 310 18.20 35.52 8.13
N HIS A 311 17.37 34.52 7.85
CA HIS A 311 16.29 34.06 8.74
C HIS A 311 16.46 32.56 9.00
N HIS A 312 16.60 32.16 10.26
CA HIS A 312 16.55 30.74 10.62
C HIS A 312 15.16 30.19 10.37
N VAL A 313 15.09 29.03 9.72
CA VAL A 313 13.83 28.34 9.44
C VAL A 313 14.00 26.85 9.66
N ASP A 314 13.27 26.32 10.63
CA ASP A 314 13.11 24.88 10.82
C ASP A 314 12.02 24.33 9.87
N VAL A 315 12.44 23.54 8.88
CA VAL A 315 11.57 22.91 7.87
C VAL A 315 12.11 21.54 7.50
N ARG A 316 11.22 20.55 7.43
CA ARG A 316 11.51 19.24 6.85
C ARG A 316 11.40 19.30 5.32
N VAL A 317 12.39 18.76 4.62
CA VAL A 317 12.42 18.76 3.15
C VAL A 317 12.02 17.39 2.61
N ILE A 318 11.01 17.38 1.74
CA ILE A 318 10.61 16.23 0.93
C ILE A 318 10.80 16.63 -0.53
N ALA A 319 11.56 15.86 -1.30
CA ALA A 319 11.82 16.14 -2.70
C ALA A 319 11.29 15.01 -3.57
N ALA A 320 10.85 15.32 -4.79
CA ALA A 320 10.43 14.32 -5.76
C ALA A 320 10.94 14.61 -7.16
N THR A 321 11.21 13.54 -7.93
CA THR A 321 11.58 13.66 -9.34
C THR A 321 11.24 12.39 -10.13
N HIS A 322 11.02 12.57 -11.43
CA HIS A 322 10.99 11.48 -12.41
C HIS A 322 12.33 11.26 -13.13
N ARG A 323 13.30 12.15 -12.95
CA ARG A 323 14.62 12.07 -13.59
C ARG A 323 15.58 11.19 -12.81
N ASN A 324 16.57 10.65 -13.51
CA ASN A 324 17.68 9.93 -12.89
C ASN A 324 18.74 10.92 -12.44
N LEU A 325 18.75 11.28 -11.15
CA LEU A 325 19.65 12.29 -10.60
C LEU A 325 21.12 11.84 -10.67
N GLU A 326 21.39 10.55 -10.54
CA GLU A 326 22.75 9.99 -10.63
C GLU A 326 23.35 10.15 -12.03
N LYS A 327 22.52 10.02 -13.07
CA LYS A 327 22.92 10.36 -14.43
C LYS A 327 23.14 11.87 -14.58
N MET A 328 22.25 12.70 -14.03
CA MET A 328 22.39 14.16 -14.10
C MET A 328 23.64 14.67 -13.37
N VAL A 329 24.08 14.00 -12.30
CA VAL A 329 25.35 14.29 -11.62
C VAL A 329 26.53 14.01 -12.55
N ARG A 330 26.55 12.86 -13.22
CA ARG A 330 27.58 12.52 -14.21
C ARG A 330 27.60 13.49 -15.39
N ASP A 331 26.44 13.97 -15.79
CA ASP A 331 26.28 14.93 -16.89
C ASP A 331 26.55 16.39 -16.47
N GLY A 332 26.88 16.66 -15.19
CA GLY A 332 27.14 18.00 -14.65
C GLY A 332 25.90 18.90 -14.51
N LEU A 333 24.70 18.33 -14.62
CA LEU A 333 23.42 19.04 -14.54
C LEU A 333 22.83 19.08 -13.12
N PHE A 334 23.34 18.25 -12.22
CA PHE A 334 22.95 18.21 -10.83
C PHE A 334 24.18 18.06 -9.94
N ARG A 335 24.19 18.74 -8.78
CA ARG A 335 25.34 18.65 -7.88
C ARG A 335 25.30 17.39 -7.02
N GLU A 336 26.46 16.75 -6.89
CA GLU A 336 26.63 15.52 -6.12
C GLU A 336 26.37 15.75 -4.61
N ASP A 337 26.88 16.85 -4.05
CA ASP A 337 26.70 17.23 -2.64
C ASP A 337 25.23 17.42 -2.26
N LEU A 338 24.45 18.10 -3.11
CA LEU A 338 23.02 18.26 -2.94
C LEU A 338 22.28 16.92 -3.00
N LEU A 339 22.67 16.03 -3.93
CA LEU A 339 22.07 14.70 -4.01
C LEU A 339 22.27 13.92 -2.70
N PHE A 340 23.47 13.94 -2.12
CA PHE A 340 23.73 13.29 -0.84
C PHE A 340 22.88 13.85 0.32
N ARG A 341 22.66 15.17 0.36
CA ARG A 341 21.81 15.81 1.39
C ARG A 341 20.31 15.54 1.23
N LEU A 342 19.84 15.36 -0.01
CA LEU A 342 18.43 15.06 -0.29
C LEU A 342 18.12 13.56 -0.15
N ASN A 343 19.08 12.70 -0.49
CA ASN A 343 18.91 11.25 -0.60
C ASN A 343 19.25 10.51 0.71
N VAL A 344 18.86 11.06 1.86
CA VAL A 344 19.02 10.39 3.17
C VAL A 344 18.08 9.19 3.26
N ILE A 345 16.82 9.40 2.87
CA ILE A 345 15.80 8.34 2.75
C ILE A 345 15.29 8.36 1.32
N ARG A 346 15.39 7.23 0.62
CA ARG A 346 14.89 7.08 -0.76
C ARG A 346 13.65 6.22 -0.81
N LEU A 347 12.60 6.73 -1.43
CA LEU A 347 11.40 5.97 -1.78
C LEU A 347 11.25 5.92 -3.29
N HIS A 348 11.12 4.72 -3.86
CA HIS A 348 10.86 4.53 -5.28
C HIS A 348 9.43 4.07 -5.50
N LEU A 349 8.64 4.84 -6.23
CA LEU A 349 7.28 4.45 -6.62
C LEU A 349 7.33 3.72 -7.98
N PRO A 350 6.89 2.45 -8.04
CA PRO A 350 6.84 1.72 -9.28
C PRO A 350 5.77 2.30 -10.23
N PRO A 351 5.98 2.20 -11.55
CA PRO A 351 4.95 2.51 -12.53
C PRO A 351 3.77 1.55 -12.39
N LEU A 352 2.58 2.01 -12.80
CA LEU A 352 1.33 1.25 -12.74
C LEU A 352 1.42 -0.09 -13.48
N SER A 353 2.19 -0.14 -14.57
CA SER A 353 2.46 -1.35 -15.35
C SER A 353 3.17 -2.47 -14.55
N LYS A 354 3.94 -2.12 -13.50
CA LYS A 354 4.62 -3.08 -12.61
C LYS A 354 3.79 -3.48 -11.39
N ARG A 355 2.64 -2.84 -11.16
CA ARG A 355 1.72 -3.11 -10.04
C ARG A 355 0.30 -3.43 -10.52
N GLY A 356 0.20 -4.37 -11.47
CA GLY A 356 -1.07 -4.70 -12.16
C GLY A 356 -2.24 -5.08 -11.24
N ASP A 357 -1.97 -5.62 -10.04
CA ASP A 357 -3.01 -5.92 -9.05
C ASP A 357 -3.72 -4.66 -8.54
N ASP A 358 -3.03 -3.52 -8.51
CA ASP A 358 -3.58 -2.24 -8.09
C ASP A 358 -4.55 -1.65 -9.12
N LEU A 359 -4.41 -2.02 -10.39
CA LEU A 359 -5.22 -1.44 -11.47
C LEU A 359 -6.71 -1.66 -11.26
N LYS A 360 -7.12 -2.88 -10.86
CA LYS A 360 -8.54 -3.20 -10.61
C LYS A 360 -9.09 -2.38 -9.44
N MET A 361 -8.35 -2.34 -8.34
CA MET A 361 -8.73 -1.59 -7.14
C MET A 361 -8.83 -0.08 -7.43
N LEU A 362 -7.89 0.46 -8.20
CA LEU A 362 -7.87 1.87 -8.59
C LEU A 362 -9.04 2.23 -9.52
N LEU A 363 -9.40 1.34 -10.45
CA LEU A 363 -10.58 1.52 -11.31
C LEU A 363 -11.85 1.64 -10.47
N ASP A 364 -12.06 0.70 -9.54
CA ASP A 364 -13.24 0.69 -8.67
C ASP A 364 -13.27 1.94 -7.77
N HIS A 365 -12.12 2.32 -7.20
CA HIS A 365 -11.98 3.52 -6.38
C HIS A 365 -12.33 4.81 -7.15
N PHE A 366 -11.80 4.98 -8.37
CA PHE A 366 -12.10 6.17 -9.16
C PHE A 366 -13.54 6.21 -9.65
N VAL A 367 -14.13 5.07 -10.04
CA VAL A 367 -15.55 5.01 -10.39
C VAL A 367 -16.43 5.47 -9.22
N GLN A 368 -16.19 4.96 -8.01
CA GLN A 368 -16.93 5.38 -6.82
C GLN A 368 -16.75 6.87 -6.53
N THR A 369 -15.52 7.38 -6.64
CA THR A 369 -15.19 8.79 -6.44
C THR A 369 -15.95 9.69 -7.42
N PHE A 370 -15.97 9.34 -8.70
CA PHE A 370 -16.63 10.14 -9.73
C PHE A 370 -18.15 9.97 -9.76
N ASN A 371 -18.68 8.80 -9.37
CA ASN A 371 -20.10 8.60 -9.15
C ASN A 371 -20.63 9.57 -8.08
N ALA A 372 -19.95 9.65 -6.93
CA ALA A 372 -20.31 10.58 -5.87
C ALA A 372 -20.23 12.04 -6.32
N ARG A 373 -19.21 12.39 -7.12
CA ARG A 373 -18.98 13.76 -7.60
C ARG A 373 -19.97 14.20 -8.69
N PHE A 374 -20.32 13.31 -9.62
CA PHE A 374 -21.18 13.62 -10.77
C PHE A 374 -22.63 13.15 -10.58
N ASN A 375 -22.97 12.64 -9.40
CA ASN A 375 -24.27 12.09 -9.06
C ASN A 375 -24.74 11.03 -10.07
N LYS A 376 -23.84 10.09 -10.41
CA LYS A 376 -24.10 8.95 -11.30
C LYS A 376 -24.07 7.63 -10.53
N ASN A 377 -24.69 6.61 -11.11
CA ASN A 377 -24.80 5.26 -10.53
C ASN A 377 -24.14 4.21 -11.42
N ILE A 378 -22.88 4.44 -11.81
CA ILE A 378 -22.13 3.47 -12.61
C ILE A 378 -21.68 2.32 -11.71
N SER A 379 -22.05 1.09 -12.06
CA SER A 379 -21.77 -0.10 -11.26
C SER A 379 -20.59 -0.92 -11.77
N SER A 380 -20.25 -0.83 -13.07
CA SER A 380 -19.26 -1.74 -13.67
C SER A 380 -18.70 -1.26 -15.01
N PHE A 381 -17.60 -1.87 -15.44
CA PHE A 381 -17.10 -1.86 -16.81
C PHE A 381 -17.57 -3.11 -17.53
N SER A 382 -17.89 -3.01 -18.83
CA SER A 382 -18.11 -4.18 -19.67
C SER A 382 -16.83 -4.99 -19.83
N ASP A 383 -16.94 -6.28 -20.16
CA ASP A 383 -15.76 -7.16 -20.34
C ASP A 383 -14.79 -6.62 -21.40
N ASP A 384 -15.32 -6.08 -22.50
CA ASP A 384 -14.51 -5.46 -23.56
C ASP A 384 -13.74 -4.24 -23.06
N ALA A 385 -14.40 -3.34 -22.34
CA ALA A 385 -13.76 -2.15 -21.77
C ALA A 385 -12.69 -2.56 -20.76
N ARG A 386 -12.97 -3.56 -19.92
CA ARG A 386 -12.03 -4.10 -18.94
C ARG A 386 -10.81 -4.71 -19.61
N LYS A 387 -10.99 -5.46 -20.69
CA LYS A 387 -9.89 -6.07 -21.45
C LYS A 387 -8.96 -5.00 -22.04
N ILE A 388 -9.53 -3.93 -22.62
CA ILE A 388 -8.76 -2.79 -23.12
C ILE A 388 -7.94 -2.15 -21.99
N LEU A 389 -8.59 -1.85 -20.86
CA LEU A 389 -7.93 -1.22 -19.72
C LEU A 389 -6.83 -2.10 -19.11
N LEU A 390 -7.04 -3.42 -18.99
CA LEU A 390 -6.04 -4.33 -18.42
C LEU A 390 -4.83 -4.56 -19.34
N THR A 391 -4.98 -4.36 -20.65
CA THR A 391 -3.90 -4.57 -21.63
C THR A 391 -3.07 -3.28 -21.87
N TYR A 392 -3.64 -2.13 -21.55
CA TYR A 392 -3.01 -0.84 -21.80
C TYR A 392 -1.87 -0.57 -20.79
N ARG A 393 -0.78 0.06 -21.26
CA ARG A 393 0.43 0.27 -20.44
C ARG A 393 0.35 1.44 -19.46
N PHE A 394 -0.57 2.39 -19.68
CA PHE A 394 -0.70 3.63 -18.91
C PHE A 394 0.60 4.44 -18.80
N PRO A 395 1.12 5.02 -19.91
CA PRO A 395 2.31 5.88 -19.88
C PRO A 395 2.20 7.07 -18.90
N GLY A 396 0.99 7.58 -18.62
CA GLY A 396 0.74 8.61 -17.61
C GLY A 396 0.35 8.06 -16.23
N ASN A 397 0.54 6.76 -16.01
CA ASN A 397 0.32 6.05 -14.75
C ASN A 397 -1.08 6.32 -14.16
N VAL A 398 -1.18 6.54 -12.85
CA VAL A 398 -2.45 6.73 -12.12
C VAL A 398 -3.15 8.02 -12.54
N ARG A 399 -2.40 9.06 -12.95
CA ARG A 399 -2.99 10.30 -13.46
C ARG A 399 -3.76 10.06 -14.75
N GLU A 400 -3.19 9.30 -15.68
CA GLU A 400 -3.89 8.92 -16.92
C GLU A 400 -5.09 8.02 -16.63
N LEU A 401 -4.92 7.01 -15.77
CA LEU A 401 -6.02 6.13 -15.34
C LEU A 401 -7.20 6.95 -14.79
N ARG A 402 -6.93 7.88 -13.87
CA ARG A 402 -7.94 8.77 -13.28
C ARG A 402 -8.68 9.56 -14.36
N ASN A 403 -7.95 10.14 -15.32
CA ASN A 403 -8.55 10.93 -16.41
C ASN A 403 -9.40 10.06 -17.34
N ILE A 404 -8.97 8.83 -17.65
CA ILE A 404 -9.73 7.87 -18.46
C ILE A 404 -11.04 7.54 -17.76
N VAL A 405 -11.01 7.24 -16.46
CA VAL A 405 -12.22 6.93 -15.68
C VAL A 405 -13.13 8.17 -15.58
N GLU A 406 -12.59 9.36 -15.31
CA GLU A 406 -13.36 10.60 -15.26
C GLU A 406 -14.10 10.87 -16.58
N TYR A 407 -13.41 10.71 -17.72
CA TYR A 407 -14.02 10.82 -19.04
C TYR A 407 -15.13 9.79 -19.23
N SER A 408 -14.84 8.53 -18.93
CA SER A 408 -15.76 7.42 -19.15
C SER A 408 -17.04 7.55 -18.32
N VAL A 409 -16.91 8.01 -17.06
CA VAL A 409 -18.04 8.28 -16.18
C VAL A 409 -18.87 9.44 -16.72
N ASN A 410 -18.26 10.50 -17.25
CA ASN A 410 -18.98 11.65 -17.82
C ASN A 410 -19.78 11.29 -19.07
N VAL A 411 -19.18 10.52 -20.00
CA VAL A 411 -19.81 10.17 -21.28
C VAL A 411 -20.83 9.05 -21.14
N CYS A 412 -20.65 8.14 -20.17
CA CYS A 412 -21.58 7.03 -19.97
C CYS A 412 -22.95 7.52 -19.49
N GLU A 413 -23.99 7.28 -20.29
CA GLU A 413 -25.38 7.62 -19.95
C GLU A 413 -26.08 6.53 -19.11
N ARG A 414 -25.52 5.31 -19.11
CA ARG A 414 -26.07 4.12 -18.43
C ARG A 414 -25.22 3.73 -17.21
N ASN A 415 -25.56 2.61 -16.57
CA ASN A 415 -24.88 2.10 -15.39
C ASN A 415 -23.60 1.30 -15.69
N THR A 416 -23.31 0.99 -16.96
CA THR A 416 -22.14 0.18 -17.37
C THR A 416 -21.29 0.93 -18.39
N ILE A 417 -19.99 1.05 -18.12
CA ILE A 417 -19.02 1.66 -19.04
C ILE A 417 -18.64 0.64 -20.11
N HIS A 418 -19.07 0.88 -21.36
CA HIS A 418 -18.70 0.10 -22.53
C HIS A 418 -17.44 0.66 -23.22
N ALA A 419 -16.84 -0.12 -24.11
CA ALA A 419 -15.62 0.28 -24.83
C ALA A 419 -15.77 1.60 -25.58
N GLU A 420 -16.96 1.90 -26.12
CA GLU A 420 -17.27 3.17 -26.80
C GLU A 420 -17.21 4.40 -25.90
N HIS A 421 -17.41 4.23 -24.59
CA HIS A 421 -17.30 5.29 -23.59
C HIS A 421 -15.85 5.56 -23.18
N LEU A 422 -14.89 4.73 -23.62
CA LEU A 422 -13.47 4.98 -23.40
C LEU A 422 -12.93 6.01 -24.41
N PRO A 423 -11.89 6.79 -24.04
CA PRO A 423 -11.19 7.66 -24.98
C PRO A 423 -10.77 6.92 -26.25
N ALA A 424 -10.89 7.58 -27.41
CA ALA A 424 -10.64 6.96 -28.72
C ALA A 424 -9.24 6.34 -28.85
N TYR A 425 -8.21 6.97 -28.27
CA TYR A 425 -6.84 6.46 -28.31
C TYR A 425 -6.63 5.11 -27.60
N LEU A 426 -7.56 4.68 -26.73
CA LEU A 426 -7.54 3.34 -26.13
C LEU A 426 -8.19 2.29 -27.03
N ARG A 427 -9.09 2.71 -27.93
CA ARG A 427 -9.84 1.84 -28.84
C ARG A 427 -9.06 1.51 -30.11
N GLU A 428 -8.21 2.41 -30.56
CA GLU A 428 -7.47 2.30 -31.83
C GLU A 428 -6.17 1.47 -31.71
N GLY A 429 -5.81 1.00 -30.52
CA GLY A 429 -4.53 0.31 -30.26
C GLY A 429 -3.34 1.29 -30.26
N PRO A 430 -2.17 0.89 -29.75
CA PRO A 430 -1.05 1.81 -29.63
C PRO A 430 -0.47 2.13 -31.02
N ALA A 431 -0.69 3.36 -31.50
CA ALA A 431 0.24 4.00 -32.42
C ALA A 431 1.52 4.33 -31.62
N MET A 432 2.44 3.36 -31.51
CA MET A 432 3.79 3.62 -31.02
C MET A 432 4.58 4.35 -32.12
N PRO A 433 5.29 5.44 -31.81
CA PRO A 433 6.38 5.90 -32.67
C PRO A 433 7.50 4.84 -32.67
N PRO A 434 8.15 4.54 -33.80
CA PRO A 434 9.25 3.58 -33.83
C PRO A 434 10.50 4.23 -33.21
N ASP A 435 10.79 3.89 -31.95
CA ASP A 435 12.12 4.08 -31.39
C ASP A 435 13.01 2.90 -31.78
N ALA A 436 14.26 3.27 -32.02
CA ALA A 436 15.30 2.52 -32.67
C ALA A 436 15.78 1.28 -31.90
N GLU A 437 16.39 0.41 -32.71
CA GLU A 437 17.46 -0.54 -32.41
C GLU A 437 17.13 -2.04 -32.24
N ASN A 438 17.73 -2.76 -33.21
CA ASN A 438 18.33 -4.09 -33.13
C ASN A 438 17.45 -5.31 -33.45
N HIS A 439 17.26 -5.53 -34.76
CA HIS A 439 17.46 -6.87 -35.32
C HIS A 439 18.33 -6.78 -36.58
N ILE A 440 19.46 -7.46 -36.51
CA ILE A 440 20.48 -7.61 -37.56
C ILE A 440 19.88 -8.46 -38.69
N GLU A 441 19.77 -7.88 -39.88
CA GLU A 441 19.55 -8.65 -41.12
C GLU A 441 20.89 -9.05 -41.73
N ASN A 442 21.14 -10.36 -41.80
CA ASN A 442 22.02 -10.91 -42.84
C ASN A 442 21.20 -11.01 -44.12
N VAL A 443 21.65 -10.33 -45.19
CA VAL A 443 21.89 -10.88 -46.55
C VAL A 443 21.99 -9.71 -47.56
N SER A 444 23.25 -9.39 -47.87
CA SER A 444 23.84 -9.15 -49.19
C SER A 444 23.04 -8.51 -50.32
N ILE A 445 23.48 -7.33 -50.78
CA ILE A 445 23.55 -6.97 -52.22
C ILE A 445 24.89 -6.26 -52.51
N PRO A 446 25.60 -6.53 -53.63
CA PRO A 446 26.87 -5.90 -53.97
C PRO A 446 26.73 -4.55 -54.70
N ASN A 447 27.57 -3.61 -54.29
CA ASN A 447 28.35 -2.59 -55.02
C ASN A 447 27.82 -1.81 -56.26
N THR A 448 28.05 -0.49 -56.16
CA THR A 448 28.48 0.53 -57.17
C THR A 448 27.42 1.33 -57.99
N PRO A 449 27.68 2.60 -58.40
CA PRO A 449 27.34 3.78 -57.60
C PRO A 449 26.64 4.95 -58.36
N ALA A 450 26.17 5.93 -57.58
CA ALA A 450 25.96 7.36 -57.88
C ALA A 450 24.95 7.79 -58.98
N LEU A 451 23.84 8.42 -58.56
CA LEU A 451 23.59 9.88 -58.64
C LEU A 451 22.13 10.20 -58.19
N SER A 452 22.02 11.18 -57.27
CA SER A 452 20.86 12.04 -56.92
C SER A 452 19.43 11.60 -57.27
N ASP A 453 18.50 11.56 -56.29
CA ASP A 453 17.44 12.58 -56.15
C ASP A 453 16.55 12.36 -54.89
N ASN A 454 16.16 13.46 -54.26
CA ASN A 454 15.28 13.57 -53.09
C ASN A 454 13.83 13.19 -53.44
N ARG A 455 13.34 11.98 -53.16
CA ARG A 455 11.89 11.67 -53.28
C ARG A 455 11.37 10.54 -52.37
N THR A 456 11.20 10.77 -51.07
CA THR A 456 10.25 9.95 -50.27
C THR A 456 9.57 10.61 -49.07
N ASP A 457 9.81 11.89 -48.75
CA ASP A 457 9.15 12.54 -47.59
C ASP A 457 7.86 13.34 -47.92
N ILE A 458 7.46 13.40 -49.20
CA ILE A 458 6.37 14.29 -49.65
C ILE A 458 4.97 13.63 -49.56
N LYS A 459 4.86 12.30 -49.63
CA LYS A 459 3.56 11.65 -49.86
C LYS A 459 2.56 11.65 -48.68
N TRP A 460 3.01 11.77 -47.43
CA TRP A 460 2.11 11.76 -46.26
C TRP A 460 1.63 13.16 -45.85
N SER A 461 2.33 14.22 -46.27
CA SER A 461 1.93 15.62 -46.02
C SER A 461 0.77 16.06 -46.92
N ASP A 462 0.71 15.58 -48.16
CA ASP A 462 -0.26 16.05 -49.17
C ASP A 462 -1.69 15.52 -48.94
N ALA A 463 -1.83 14.27 -48.47
CA ALA A 463 -3.14 13.69 -48.19
C ALA A 463 -3.86 14.41 -47.03
N GLU A 464 -3.13 14.72 -45.95
CA GLU A 464 -3.68 15.47 -44.82
C GLU A 464 -3.99 16.92 -45.22
N ARG A 465 -3.11 17.56 -45.99
CA ARG A 465 -3.32 18.91 -46.53
C ARG A 465 -4.59 18.99 -47.39
N ASN A 466 -4.80 18.01 -48.28
CA ASN A 466 -5.97 17.96 -49.14
C ASN A 466 -7.27 17.73 -48.35
N LEU A 467 -7.22 16.88 -47.32
CA LEU A 467 -8.37 16.66 -46.43
C LEU A 467 -8.75 17.92 -45.65
N LEU A 468 -7.76 18.68 -45.18
CA LEU A 468 -7.96 19.97 -44.50
C LEU A 468 -8.57 21.01 -45.45
N LEU A 469 -8.11 21.09 -46.70
CA LEU A 469 -8.63 22.00 -47.71
C LEU A 469 -10.06 21.63 -48.14
N ASP A 470 -10.37 20.35 -48.32
CA ASP A 470 -11.71 19.87 -48.67
C ASP A 470 -12.73 20.20 -47.55
N ALA A 471 -12.36 19.96 -46.29
CA ALA A 471 -13.20 20.31 -45.14
C ALA A 471 -13.41 21.82 -45.00
N MET A 472 -12.38 22.63 -45.28
CA MET A 472 -12.49 24.10 -45.26
C MET A 472 -13.35 24.63 -46.40
N THR A 473 -13.30 24.00 -47.57
CA THR A 473 -14.12 24.34 -48.74
C THR A 473 -15.59 23.99 -48.48
N LYS A 474 -15.86 22.77 -47.98
CA LYS A 474 -17.22 22.32 -47.59
C LYS A 474 -17.82 23.18 -46.48
N ALA A 475 -16.99 23.66 -45.54
CA ALA A 475 -17.40 24.56 -44.48
C ALA A 475 -17.46 26.05 -44.89
N ARG A 476 -17.20 26.40 -46.16
CA ARG A 476 -17.12 27.79 -46.68
C ARG A 476 -16.26 28.71 -45.79
N GLY A 477 -15.11 28.22 -45.35
CA GLY A 477 -14.17 28.96 -44.50
C GLY A 477 -14.55 29.08 -43.01
N ARG A 478 -15.70 28.53 -42.58
CA ARG A 478 -16.11 28.52 -41.17
C ARG A 478 -15.34 27.43 -40.41
N LYS A 479 -14.25 27.83 -39.74
CA LYS A 479 -13.34 26.94 -38.99
C LYS A 479 -14.05 26.04 -37.96
N GLY A 480 -15.14 26.49 -37.34
CA GLY A 480 -15.91 25.66 -36.41
C GLY A 480 -16.62 24.49 -37.09
N GLU A 481 -17.19 24.74 -38.27
CA GLU A 481 -17.90 23.72 -39.05
C GLU A 481 -16.92 22.77 -39.74
N ALA A 482 -15.77 23.28 -40.22
CA ALA A 482 -14.69 22.44 -40.74
C ALA A 482 -14.16 21.47 -39.67
N ALA A 483 -14.07 21.92 -38.41
CA ALA A 483 -13.62 21.06 -37.30
C ALA A 483 -14.65 19.96 -37.01
N ARG A 484 -15.95 20.29 -37.11
CA ARG A 484 -17.07 19.35 -36.98
C ARG A 484 -17.08 18.30 -38.10
N ILE A 485 -16.85 18.71 -39.35
CA ILE A 485 -16.74 17.80 -40.51
C ILE A 485 -15.54 16.85 -40.35
N LEU A 486 -14.43 17.34 -39.79
CA LEU A 486 -13.21 16.56 -39.54
C LEU A 486 -13.22 15.80 -38.20
N GLY A 487 -14.31 15.87 -37.43
CA GLY A 487 -14.43 15.20 -36.14
C GLY A 487 -13.39 15.63 -35.10
N CYS A 488 -12.86 16.85 -35.18
CA CYS A 488 -11.79 17.35 -34.30
C CYS A 488 -12.16 18.66 -33.61
N CYS A 489 -11.56 18.93 -32.44
CA CYS A 489 -11.71 20.20 -31.75
C CYS A 489 -11.13 21.36 -32.58
N ARG A 490 -11.73 22.55 -32.47
CA ARG A 490 -11.31 23.76 -33.20
C ARG A 490 -9.83 24.13 -32.98
N SER A 491 -9.29 23.89 -31.79
CA SER A 491 -7.86 24.08 -31.46
C SER A 491 -6.96 23.10 -32.22
N THR A 492 -7.39 21.86 -32.38
CA THR A 492 -6.69 20.82 -33.16
C THR A 492 -6.69 21.16 -34.64
N LEU A 493 -7.82 21.59 -35.20
CA LEU A 493 -7.90 22.07 -36.58
C LEU A 493 -6.95 23.26 -36.80
N TRP A 494 -6.96 24.24 -35.90
CA TRP A 494 -6.12 25.44 -36.02
C TRP A 494 -4.62 25.09 -36.01
N ARG A 495 -4.20 24.18 -35.13
CA ARG A 495 -2.81 23.67 -35.09
C ARG A 495 -2.44 22.93 -36.37
N LYS A 496 -3.34 22.12 -36.94
CA LYS A 496 -3.12 21.40 -38.19
C LYS A 496 -3.01 22.35 -39.39
N LEU A 497 -3.90 23.35 -39.48
CA LEU A 497 -3.84 24.34 -40.55
C LEU A 497 -2.57 25.21 -40.48
N LYS A 498 -2.12 25.59 -39.26
CA LYS A 498 -0.87 26.35 -39.06
C LYS A 498 0.36 25.54 -39.43
N ARG A 499 0.40 24.25 -39.07
CA ARG A 499 1.47 23.32 -39.45
C ARG A 499 1.63 23.18 -40.97
N HIS A 500 0.51 23.20 -41.70
CA HIS A 500 0.46 23.11 -43.15
C HIS A 500 0.53 24.49 -43.85
N GLY A 501 0.76 25.58 -43.12
CA GLY A 501 0.88 26.93 -43.70
C GLY A 501 -0.39 27.45 -44.39
N LEU A 502 -1.57 26.94 -44.02
CA LEU A 502 -2.87 27.31 -44.62
C LEU A 502 -3.53 28.50 -43.92
N VAL A 503 -2.96 28.98 -42.81
CA VAL A 503 -3.37 30.19 -42.08
C VAL A 503 -2.18 30.74 -41.32
N SER A 504 -2.09 32.07 -41.28
CA SER A 504 -1.13 32.85 -40.51
C SER A 504 -1.40 32.78 -39.00
#